data_AF-A0A0R0LA84-F1
#
_entry.id   AF-A0A0R0LA84-F1
#
_cell.length_a   1.000
_cell.length_b   1.000
_cell.length_c   1.000
_cell.angle_alpha   90.00
_cell.angle_beta   90.00
_cell.angle_gamma   90.00
#
_symmetry.space_group_name_H-M   'P 1'
#
loop_
_entity.id
_entity.type
_entity.pdbx_description
1 polymer ?
#
loop_
_entity_poly.entity_id
_entity_poly.type
_entity_poly.pdbx_seq_one_letter_code
_entity_poly.pdbx_strand_id
1 'polypeptide(L)'
;MKSHIVLLSPGEHGNDNQSDTFQLEDLALSKRSQMKFDALKSKSVRLDINFKSPSHTGLQTTEMVKGLTEQFPAATPLALVLKQFLADRSLDQSDSGGLSSYCLVLLIIRFLQHEHHLGWPINQNYGSLLMDFLYFFGNVFDPRQMRISVQGSGLYIKRERGCSIDPIHIDDPLFPTNNLGRNCF
;
A
#
# COMPACT_ATOMS: atom_id res chain seq x y z
N MET A 1 9.01 18.02 1.27
CA MET A 1 10.02 17.96 0.20
C MET A 1 10.20 16.50 -0.16
N LYS A 2 9.53 16.01 -1.22
CA LYS A 2 9.69 14.63 -1.72
C LYS A 2 11.01 14.59 -2.50
N SER A 3 11.97 13.81 -2.04
CA SER A 3 13.23 13.56 -2.76
C SER A 3 13.22 12.13 -3.28
N HIS A 4 12.98 11.95 -4.58
CA HIS A 4 13.16 10.67 -5.25
C HIS A 4 14.65 10.41 -5.44
N ILE A 5 15.21 9.52 -4.62
CA ILE A 5 16.57 8.99 -4.82
C ILE A 5 16.44 7.71 -5.63
N VAL A 6 16.82 7.77 -6.91
CA VAL A 6 17.04 6.57 -7.73
C VAL A 6 18.49 6.16 -7.51
N LEU A 7 18.72 5.06 -6.79
CA LEU A 7 20.04 4.45 -6.68
C LEU A 7 20.36 3.76 -8.03
N LEU A 8 21.19 4.41 -8.84
CA LEU A 8 21.82 3.81 -10.01
C LEU A 8 23.18 3.26 -9.59
N SER A 9 23.45 1.99 -9.91
CA SER A 9 24.80 1.44 -9.80
C SER A 9 25.74 2.13 -10.81
N PRO A 10 26.99 2.43 -10.44
CA PRO A 10 27.94 3.07 -11.35
C PRO A 10 28.40 2.05 -12.41
N GLY A 11 28.15 2.36 -13.68
CA GLY A 11 28.78 1.69 -14.82
C GLY A 11 30.04 2.46 -15.22
N GLU A 12 31.21 1.91 -14.91
CA GLU A 12 32.50 2.43 -15.36
C GLU A 12 32.74 2.06 -16.83
N HIS A 13 32.93 3.06 -17.67
CA HIS A 13 33.63 2.93 -18.95
C HIS A 13 35.04 3.50 -18.77
N GLY A 14 36.04 2.63 -18.86
CA GLY A 14 37.44 3.01 -18.90
C GLY A 14 37.88 3.42 -20.31
N ASN A 15 38.85 4.32 -20.39
CA ASN A 15 40.18 4.04 -20.93
C ASN A 15 41.03 5.32 -20.73
N ASP A 16 42.20 5.20 -20.10
CA ASP A 16 43.48 5.64 -20.67
C ASP A 16 44.58 5.75 -19.59
N ASN A 17 45.60 4.92 -19.81
CA ASN A 17 47.03 5.16 -19.62
C ASN A 17 47.70 5.05 -18.23
N GLN A 18 48.67 4.10 -18.24
CA GLN A 18 50.00 4.12 -17.62
C GLN A 18 50.20 3.55 -16.19
N SER A 19 50.93 2.42 -16.19
CA SER A 19 51.99 1.97 -15.26
C SER A 19 51.72 2.00 -13.75
N ASP A 20 51.57 0.83 -13.11
CA ASP A 20 52.63 0.25 -12.28
C ASP A 20 52.20 -1.10 -11.67
N THR A 21 53.17 -2.01 -11.60
CA THR A 21 53.04 -3.42 -11.18
C THR A 21 53.01 -3.54 -9.66
N PHE A 22 51.86 -3.71 -9.02
CA PHE A 22 51.77 -4.23 -7.65
C PHE A 22 50.47 -5.02 -7.41
N GLN A 23 50.63 -6.25 -6.90
CA GLN A 23 49.63 -7.11 -6.23
C GLN A 23 48.55 -7.78 -7.10
N LEU A 24 48.86 -9.02 -7.51
CA LEU A 24 48.00 -9.90 -8.32
C LEU A 24 47.20 -10.93 -7.50
N GLU A 25 47.30 -10.96 -6.16
CA GLU A 25 46.55 -11.92 -5.31
C GLU A 25 45.26 -11.35 -4.70
N ASP A 26 45.17 -10.05 -4.43
CA ASP A 26 43.96 -9.44 -3.81
C ASP A 26 42.79 -9.29 -4.80
N LEU A 27 43.11 -9.18 -6.09
CA LEU A 27 42.15 -9.13 -7.19
C LEU A 27 41.36 -10.45 -7.34
N ALA A 28 41.89 -11.59 -6.91
CA ALA A 28 41.20 -12.88 -7.04
C ALA A 28 40.08 -13.05 -5.98
N LEU A 29 40.30 -12.56 -4.76
CA LEU A 29 39.29 -12.55 -3.70
C LEU A 29 38.21 -11.50 -3.99
N SER A 30 38.60 -10.32 -4.47
CA SER A 30 37.69 -9.25 -4.88
C SER A 30 36.83 -9.66 -6.11
N LYS A 31 37.42 -10.32 -7.11
CA LYS A 31 36.65 -10.88 -8.24
C LYS A 31 35.69 -11.98 -7.84
N ARG A 32 36.06 -12.81 -6.84
CA ARG A 32 35.17 -13.88 -6.35
C ARG A 32 33.99 -13.33 -5.53
N SER A 33 34.13 -12.17 -4.89
CA SER A 33 32.99 -11.44 -4.31
C SER A 33 32.18 -10.66 -5.33
N GLN A 34 32.80 -10.05 -6.34
CA GLN A 34 32.11 -9.37 -7.44
C GLN A 34 31.25 -10.34 -8.27
N MET A 35 31.77 -11.54 -8.58
CA MET A 35 31.01 -12.55 -9.31
C MET A 35 29.80 -13.11 -8.55
N LYS A 36 29.75 -12.98 -7.21
CA LYS A 36 28.55 -13.32 -6.42
C LYS A 36 27.53 -12.19 -6.40
N PHE A 37 27.96 -10.94 -6.61
CA PHE A 37 27.06 -9.79 -6.66
C PHE A 37 26.30 -9.72 -7.98
N ASP A 38 26.93 -10.12 -9.09
CA ASP A 38 26.32 -10.06 -10.42
C ASP A 38 25.31 -11.18 -10.72
N ALA A 39 25.28 -12.24 -9.90
CA ALA A 39 24.33 -13.36 -10.02
C ALA A 39 23.10 -13.24 -9.10
N LEU A 40 23.08 -12.26 -8.18
CA LEU A 40 21.80 -11.79 -7.67
C LEU A 40 21.20 -10.92 -8.78
N LYS A 41 20.13 -11.39 -9.43
CA LYS A 41 19.20 -10.46 -10.08
C LYS A 41 18.78 -9.45 -9.03
N SER A 42 19.46 -8.31 -8.98
CA SER A 42 19.20 -7.24 -8.04
C SER A 42 17.81 -6.73 -8.38
N LYS A 43 16.80 -7.16 -7.61
CA LYS A 43 15.46 -6.59 -7.72
C LYS A 43 15.60 -5.11 -7.36
N SER A 44 15.45 -4.25 -8.36
CA SER A 44 15.35 -2.81 -8.10
C SER A 44 14.04 -2.56 -7.35
N VAL A 45 14.15 -1.96 -6.17
CA VAL A 45 13.00 -1.56 -5.34
C VAL A 45 12.99 -0.04 -5.30
N ARG A 46 11.85 0.57 -5.64
CA ARG A 46 11.68 2.02 -5.48
C ARG A 46 11.62 2.34 -3.99
N LEU A 47 12.47 3.26 -3.55
CA LEU A 47 12.54 3.71 -2.16
C LEU A 47 12.02 5.15 -2.08
N ASP A 48 11.17 5.41 -1.09
CA ASP A 48 10.72 6.74 -0.67
C ASP A 48 11.18 6.96 0.77
N ILE A 49 11.98 7.99 1.02
CA ILE A 49 12.57 8.27 2.34
C ILE A 49 11.90 9.51 2.92
N ASN A 50 11.19 9.32 4.03
CA ASN A 50 10.55 10.39 4.78
C ASN A 50 11.28 10.63 6.10
N PHE A 51 11.45 11.90 6.47
CA PHE A 51 12.01 12.29 7.75
C PHE A 51 10.94 12.18 8.85
N LYS A 52 11.33 11.67 10.02
CA LYS A 52 10.46 11.66 11.19
C LYS A 52 10.18 13.09 11.63
N SER A 53 8.94 13.54 11.44
CA SER A 53 8.42 14.78 12.04
C SER A 53 7.29 14.44 13.03
N PRO A 54 6.97 15.33 13.99
CA PRO A 54 5.80 15.15 14.84
C PRO A 54 4.48 15.04 14.06
N SER A 55 4.43 15.57 12.84
CA SER A 55 3.30 15.46 11.92
C SER A 55 3.28 14.18 11.08
N HIS A 56 4.34 13.37 11.11
CA HIS A 56 4.45 12.17 10.28
C HIS A 56 3.93 10.93 11.02
N THR A 57 2.81 10.41 10.57
CA THR A 57 2.08 9.33 11.24
C THR A 57 2.34 7.95 10.65
N GLY A 58 3.24 7.82 9.67
CA GLY A 58 3.47 6.56 8.95
C GLY A 58 3.81 5.36 9.83
N LEU A 59 4.54 5.55 10.94
CA LEU A 59 4.81 4.47 11.91
C LEU A 59 3.53 4.05 12.64
N GLN A 60 2.75 5.01 13.13
CA GLN A 60 1.47 4.76 13.81
C GLN A 60 0.46 4.10 12.86
N THR A 61 0.38 4.57 11.60
CA THR A 61 -0.46 3.99 10.57
C THR A 61 -0.05 2.55 10.29
N THR A 62 1.25 2.27 10.21
CA THR A 62 1.76 0.92 9.96
C THR A 62 1.44 -0.03 11.11
N GLU A 63 1.63 0.41 12.35
CA GLU A 63 1.30 -0.38 13.55
C GLU A 63 -0.21 -0.66 13.63
N MET A 64 -1.05 0.34 13.39
CA MET A 64 -2.49 0.20 13.36
C MET A 64 -2.95 -0.74 12.23
N VAL A 65 -2.44 -0.57 11.00
CA VAL A 65 -2.77 -1.46 9.88
C VAL A 65 -2.35 -2.89 10.20
N LYS A 66 -1.16 -3.08 10.80
CA LYS A 66 -0.72 -4.40 11.24
C LYS A 66 -1.72 -5.02 12.22
N GLY A 67 -2.11 -4.30 13.28
CA GLY A 67 -3.10 -4.80 14.25
C GLY A 67 -4.45 -5.14 13.61
N LEU A 68 -4.93 -4.33 12.65
CA LEU A 68 -6.16 -4.61 11.91
C LEU A 68 -6.03 -5.86 11.02
N THR A 69 -4.90 -6.04 10.34
CA THR A 69 -4.66 -7.23 9.51
C THR A 69 -4.43 -8.51 10.32
N GLU A 70 -3.93 -8.40 11.55
CA GLU A 70 -3.85 -9.52 12.50
C GLU A 70 -5.24 -9.90 13.03
N GLN A 71 -6.10 -8.91 13.30
CA GLN A 71 -7.49 -9.14 13.69
C GLN A 71 -8.34 -9.75 12.56
N PHE A 72 -8.06 -9.39 11.30
CA PHE A 72 -8.76 -9.88 10.12
C PHE A 72 -7.77 -10.50 9.12
N PRO A 73 -7.34 -11.77 9.31
CA PRO A 73 -6.34 -12.42 8.46
C PRO A 73 -6.69 -12.44 6.97
N ALA A 74 -7.98 -12.45 6.63
CA ALA A 74 -8.47 -12.37 5.25
C ALA A 74 -8.13 -11.05 4.55
N ALA A 75 -7.82 -9.98 5.29
CA ALA A 75 -7.49 -8.69 4.72
C ALA A 75 -6.24 -8.74 3.84
N THR A 76 -5.23 -9.52 4.22
CA THR A 76 -3.97 -9.63 3.47
C THR A 76 -4.15 -10.24 2.08
N PRO A 77 -4.72 -11.46 1.92
CA PRO A 77 -4.93 -12.04 0.59
C PRO A 77 -5.90 -11.21 -0.25
N LEU A 78 -6.97 -10.66 0.34
CA LEU A 78 -7.89 -9.77 -0.37
C LEU A 78 -7.19 -8.51 -0.87
N ALA A 79 -6.36 -7.86 -0.05
CA ALA A 79 -5.62 -6.68 -0.43
C ALA A 79 -4.65 -6.95 -1.58
N LEU A 80 -3.98 -8.10 -1.59
CA LEU A 80 -3.09 -8.48 -2.70
C LEU A 80 -3.84 -8.64 -4.02
N VAL A 81 -4.96 -9.38 -4.01
CA VAL A 81 -5.77 -9.61 -5.22
C VAL A 81 -6.41 -8.31 -5.71
N LEU A 82 -7.02 -7.54 -4.81
CA LEU A 82 -7.68 -6.27 -5.16
C LEU A 82 -6.66 -5.22 -5.61
N LYS A 83 -5.48 -5.18 -4.99
CA LYS A 83 -4.41 -4.28 -5.44
C LYS A 83 -3.95 -4.62 -6.86
N GLN A 84 -3.77 -5.90 -7.18
CA GLN A 84 -3.46 -6.31 -8.56
C GLN A 84 -4.61 -5.95 -9.52
N PHE A 85 -5.85 -6.22 -9.12
CA PHE A 85 -7.04 -5.90 -9.92
C PHE A 85 -7.17 -4.40 -10.25
N LEU A 86 -6.83 -3.53 -9.29
CA LEU A 86 -6.78 -2.08 -9.48
C LEU A 86 -5.59 -1.66 -10.33
N ALA A 87 -4.41 -2.24 -10.12
CA ALA A 87 -3.22 -1.96 -10.91
C ALA A 87 -3.41 -2.31 -12.39
N ASP A 88 -4.04 -3.45 -12.70
CA ASP A 88 -4.36 -3.86 -14.08
C ASP A 88 -5.30 -2.86 -14.79
N ARG A 89 -6.04 -2.04 -14.02
CA ARG A 89 -6.95 -0.99 -14.51
C ARG A 89 -6.40 0.43 -14.35
N SER A 90 -5.15 0.58 -13.92
CA SER A 90 -4.52 1.88 -13.62
C SER A 90 -5.27 2.70 -12.56
N LEU A 91 -5.91 2.03 -11.59
CA LEU A 91 -6.67 2.65 -10.49
C LEU A 91 -5.93 2.63 -9.14
N ASP A 92 -4.68 2.19 -9.10
CA ASP A 92 -3.87 2.04 -7.88
C ASP A 92 -2.94 3.23 -7.59
N GLN A 93 -2.87 4.20 -8.49
CA GLN A 93 -1.99 5.38 -8.39
C GLN A 93 -2.69 6.54 -7.69
N SER A 94 -2.49 6.70 -6.37
CA SER A 94 -3.12 7.79 -5.60
C SER A 94 -2.73 9.19 -6.08
N ASP A 95 -1.54 9.34 -6.67
CA ASP A 95 -1.06 10.63 -7.18
C ASP A 95 -1.83 11.10 -8.43
N SER A 96 -2.45 10.19 -9.18
CA SER A 96 -3.37 10.50 -10.29
C SER A 96 -4.84 10.40 -9.91
N GLY A 97 -5.14 10.25 -8.61
CA GLY A 97 -6.47 10.09 -8.05
C GLY A 97 -7.02 8.66 -8.06
N GLY A 98 -6.16 7.65 -8.20
CA GLY A 98 -6.51 6.26 -7.90
C GLY A 98 -6.72 6.01 -6.40
N LEU A 99 -7.22 4.83 -6.07
CA LEU A 99 -7.40 4.40 -4.69
C LEU A 99 -6.04 4.04 -4.08
N SER A 100 -5.60 4.78 -3.06
CA SER A 100 -4.34 4.46 -2.38
C SER A 100 -4.39 3.05 -1.75
N SER A 101 -3.24 2.39 -1.63
CA SER A 101 -3.16 1.09 -0.94
C SER A 101 -3.70 1.16 0.49
N TYR A 102 -3.50 2.28 1.17
CA TYR A 102 -4.03 2.49 2.52
C TYR A 102 -5.56 2.58 2.52
N CYS A 103 -6.16 3.37 1.61
CA CYS A 103 -7.61 3.44 1.44
C CYS A 103 -8.21 2.05 1.15
N LEU A 104 -7.59 1.29 0.24
CA LEU A 104 -8.03 -0.06 -0.09
C LEU A 104 -8.06 -0.97 1.14
N VAL A 105 -7.00 -0.96 1.95
CA VAL A 105 -6.97 -1.76 3.19
C VAL A 105 -8.10 -1.33 4.12
N LEU A 106 -8.36 -0.04 4.30
CA LEU A 106 -9.47 0.42 5.16
C LEU A 106 -10.84 -0.02 4.64
N LEU A 107 -11.07 -0.02 3.31
CA LEU A 107 -12.30 -0.56 2.73
C LEU A 107 -12.47 -2.04 3.03
N ILE A 108 -11.40 -2.82 2.88
CA ILE A 108 -11.39 -4.27 3.17
C ILE A 108 -11.66 -4.52 4.65
N ILE A 109 -10.96 -3.81 5.54
CA ILE A 109 -11.17 -3.94 6.99
C ILE A 109 -12.61 -3.59 7.36
N ARG A 110 -13.16 -2.50 6.81
CA ARG A 110 -14.56 -2.14 7.06
C ARG A 110 -15.52 -3.24 6.61
N PHE A 111 -15.30 -3.79 5.42
CA PHE A 111 -16.12 -4.88 4.89
C PHE A 111 -16.06 -6.11 5.82
N LEU A 112 -14.86 -6.53 6.23
CA LEU A 112 -14.69 -7.68 7.12
C LEU A 112 -15.28 -7.45 8.52
N GLN A 113 -15.20 -6.24 9.05
CA GLN A 113 -15.91 -5.86 10.28
C GLN A 113 -17.43 -6.01 10.12
N HIS A 114 -17.98 -5.60 8.98
CA HIS A 114 -19.41 -5.74 8.69
C HIS A 114 -19.84 -7.21 8.62
N GLU A 115 -19.12 -8.03 7.86
CA GLU A 115 -19.38 -9.47 7.73
C GLU A 115 -19.27 -10.20 9.08
N HIS A 116 -18.29 -9.85 9.90
CA HIS A 116 -18.12 -10.43 11.23
C HIS A 116 -19.31 -10.11 12.16
N HIS A 117 -19.90 -8.90 12.07
CA HIS A 117 -21.10 -8.56 12.85
C HIS A 117 -22.36 -9.29 12.39
N LEU A 118 -22.45 -9.66 11.12
CA LEU A 118 -23.55 -10.46 10.60
C LEU A 118 -23.48 -11.92 11.09
N GLY A 119 -22.42 -12.31 11.82
CA GLY A 119 -22.27 -13.64 12.39
C GLY A 119 -21.91 -14.71 11.37
N TRP A 120 -21.42 -14.31 10.20
CA TRP A 120 -21.02 -15.28 9.18
C TRP A 120 -19.76 -16.03 9.64
N PRO A 121 -19.68 -17.34 9.36
CA PRO A 121 -18.57 -18.15 9.82
C PRO A 121 -17.26 -17.64 9.20
N ILE A 122 -16.24 -17.46 10.04
CA ILE A 122 -14.86 -17.08 9.67
C ILE A 122 -14.26 -18.05 8.62
N ASN A 123 -14.89 -19.22 8.43
CA ASN A 123 -14.56 -20.21 7.40
C ASN A 123 -15.12 -19.89 6.00
N GLN A 124 -15.61 -18.68 5.72
CA GLN A 124 -15.84 -18.27 4.35
C GLN A 124 -14.54 -18.40 3.55
N ASN A 125 -14.60 -19.05 2.39
CA ASN A 125 -13.44 -19.12 1.51
C ASN A 125 -13.11 -17.71 0.98
N TYR A 126 -11.84 -17.43 0.70
CA TYR A 126 -11.42 -16.10 0.22
C TYR A 126 -12.06 -15.69 -1.11
N GLY A 127 -12.50 -16.64 -1.92
CA GLY A 127 -13.22 -16.37 -3.17
C GLY A 127 -14.59 -15.76 -2.92
N SER A 128 -15.37 -16.32 -1.99
CA SER A 128 -16.67 -15.78 -1.57
C SER A 128 -16.51 -14.37 -1.00
N LEU A 129 -15.57 -14.18 -0.05
CA LEU A 129 -15.28 -12.86 0.52
C LEU A 129 -14.91 -11.82 -0.55
N LEU A 130 -14.12 -12.21 -1.55
CA LEU A 130 -13.77 -11.32 -2.66
C LEU A 130 -15.01 -10.95 -3.50
N MET A 131 -15.85 -11.92 -3.82
CA MET A 131 -17.07 -11.68 -4.60
C MET A 131 -18.07 -10.81 -3.83
N ASP A 132 -18.24 -11.06 -2.53
CA ASP A 132 -19.13 -10.28 -1.66
C ASP A 132 -18.60 -8.86 -1.49
N PHE A 133 -17.28 -8.68 -1.35
CA PHE A 133 -16.64 -7.35 -1.33
C PHE A 133 -16.93 -6.58 -2.63
N LEU A 134 -16.71 -7.21 -3.79
CA LEU A 134 -16.96 -6.59 -5.10
C LEU A 134 -18.44 -6.29 -5.31
N TYR A 135 -19.33 -7.19 -4.88
CA TYR A 135 -20.77 -6.98 -4.95
C TYR A 135 -21.18 -5.79 -4.08
N PHE A 136 -20.73 -5.74 -2.83
CA PHE A 136 -21.06 -4.67 -1.89
C PHE A 136 -20.59 -3.31 -2.41
N PHE A 137 -19.31 -3.15 -2.75
CA PHE A 137 -18.79 -1.87 -3.24
C PHE A 137 -19.22 -1.51 -4.66
N GLY A 138 -19.63 -2.49 -5.46
CA GLY A 138 -20.13 -2.27 -6.82
C GLY A 138 -21.64 -1.98 -6.92
N ASN A 139 -22.44 -2.47 -5.98
CA ASN A 139 -23.91 -2.44 -6.10
C ASN A 139 -24.67 -1.95 -4.86
N VAL A 140 -24.08 -2.02 -3.66
CA VAL A 140 -24.78 -1.74 -2.39
C VAL A 140 -24.31 -0.44 -1.75
N PHE A 141 -22.99 -0.23 -1.69
CA PHE A 141 -22.37 0.95 -1.13
C PHE A 141 -22.63 2.16 -2.03
N ASP A 142 -23.30 3.19 -1.49
CA ASP A 142 -23.46 4.47 -2.19
C ASP A 142 -22.44 5.48 -1.66
N PRO A 143 -21.34 5.75 -2.38
CA PRO A 143 -20.31 6.69 -1.93
C PRO A 143 -20.84 8.11 -1.70
N ARG A 144 -21.95 8.50 -2.34
CA ARG A 144 -22.57 9.82 -2.19
C ARG A 144 -23.37 9.94 -0.89
N GLN A 145 -23.82 8.82 -0.34
CA GLN A 145 -24.68 8.77 0.84
C GLN A 145 -23.98 8.13 2.04
N MET A 146 -22.84 7.48 1.87
CA MET A 146 -22.17 6.74 2.93
C MET A 146 -20.73 7.21 3.11
N ARG A 147 -20.31 7.31 4.37
CA ARG A 147 -18.91 7.44 4.78
C ARG A 147 -18.49 6.22 5.59
N ILE A 148 -17.21 5.91 5.55
CA ILE A 148 -16.62 4.70 6.12
C ILE A 148 -15.73 5.07 7.30
N SER A 149 -15.97 4.43 8.45
CA SER A 149 -15.08 4.45 9.60
C SER A 149 -14.75 3.03 10.02
N VAL A 150 -13.48 2.75 10.30
CA VAL A 150 -13.04 1.45 10.85
C VAL A 150 -12.74 1.51 12.35
N GLN A 151 -12.95 2.67 12.99
CA GLN A 151 -12.70 2.82 14.43
C GLN A 151 -13.63 1.93 15.25
N GLY A 152 -13.08 1.25 16.27
CA GLY A 152 -13.81 0.30 17.09
C GLY A 152 -14.32 -0.88 16.27
N SER A 153 -15.64 -1.06 16.25
CA SER A 153 -16.30 -2.06 15.41
C SER A 153 -16.51 -1.56 13.96
N GLY A 154 -16.24 -0.29 13.72
CA GLY A 154 -16.44 0.41 12.47
C GLY A 154 -17.92 0.64 12.12
N LEU A 155 -18.18 1.65 11.32
CA LEU A 155 -19.53 2.05 10.92
C LEU A 155 -19.57 2.49 9.45
N TYR A 156 -20.69 2.18 8.79
CA TYR A 156 -21.13 2.90 7.60
C TYR A 156 -22.07 4.00 8.07
N ILE A 157 -21.70 5.25 7.86
CA ILE A 157 -22.42 6.41 8.40
C ILE A 157 -23.04 7.18 7.25
N LYS A 158 -24.29 7.62 7.40
CA LYS A 158 -24.96 8.40 6.37
C LYS A 158 -24.32 9.79 6.25
N ARG A 159 -23.96 10.19 5.02
CA ARG A 159 -23.50 11.55 4.68
C ARG A 159 -24.70 12.49 4.61
N GLU A 160 -24.57 13.67 5.19
CA GLU A 160 -25.50 14.76 4.93
C GLU A 160 -25.38 15.18 3.45
N ARG A 161 -26.53 15.25 2.77
CA ARG A 161 -26.57 15.62 1.34
C ARG A 161 -26.03 17.04 1.18
N GLY A 162 -25.05 17.20 0.28
CA GLY A 162 -24.52 18.51 -0.12
C GLY A 162 -23.27 18.99 0.63
N CYS A 163 -22.82 18.30 1.68
CA CYS A 163 -21.67 18.77 2.47
C CYS A 163 -20.30 18.53 1.82
N SER A 164 -20.20 17.65 0.80
CA SER A 164 -18.93 17.39 0.13
C SER A 164 -19.14 16.70 -1.23
N ILE A 165 -18.36 17.12 -2.23
CA ILE A 165 -18.29 16.53 -3.58
C ILE A 165 -17.31 15.33 -3.60
N ASP A 166 -16.69 15.00 -2.46
CA ASP A 166 -15.66 13.94 -2.38
C ASP A 166 -16.19 12.61 -2.97
N PRO A 167 -15.47 12.01 -3.93
CA PRO A 167 -15.89 10.79 -4.62
C PRO A 167 -16.11 9.60 -3.69
N ILE A 168 -15.33 9.51 -2.61
CA ILE A 168 -15.57 8.58 -1.50
C ILE A 168 -15.13 9.24 -0.19
N HIS A 169 -15.80 8.91 0.90
CA HIS A 169 -15.45 9.42 2.23
C HIS A 169 -15.01 8.29 3.16
N ILE A 170 -13.72 8.27 3.48
CA ILE A 170 -13.10 7.29 4.37
C ILE A 170 -12.41 8.07 5.49
N ASP A 171 -12.90 7.90 6.71
CA ASP A 171 -12.32 8.53 7.90
C ASP A 171 -10.90 7.96 8.13
N ASP A 172 -9.90 8.83 8.27
CA ASP A 172 -8.58 8.43 8.76
C ASP A 172 -8.71 8.02 10.24
N PRO A 173 -8.42 6.77 10.63
CA PRO A 173 -8.61 6.34 12.01
C PRO A 173 -7.68 7.03 13.01
N LEU A 174 -6.56 7.61 12.55
CA LEU A 174 -5.66 8.42 13.38
C LEU A 174 -6.11 9.88 13.43
N PHE A 175 -6.75 10.39 12.36
CA PHE A 175 -7.24 11.76 12.27
C PHE A 175 -8.64 11.80 11.64
N PRO A 176 -9.72 11.55 12.40
CA PRO A 176 -11.07 11.38 11.83
C PRO A 176 -11.63 12.55 11.02
N THR A 177 -11.02 13.74 11.08
CA THR A 177 -11.36 14.90 10.25
C THR A 177 -10.74 14.86 8.84
N ASN A 178 -9.79 13.96 8.60
CA ASN A 178 -9.11 13.76 7.34
C ASN A 178 -9.84 12.71 6.49
N ASN A 179 -10.39 13.14 5.35
CA ASN A 179 -10.98 12.21 4.37
C ASN A 179 -9.88 11.69 3.42
N LEU A 180 -9.54 10.41 3.57
CA LEU A 180 -8.53 9.74 2.74
C LEU A 180 -8.98 9.54 1.28
N GLY A 181 -10.29 9.60 1.01
CA GLY A 181 -10.89 9.47 -0.31
C GLY A 181 -11.03 10.78 -1.10
N ARG A 182 -10.60 11.93 -0.54
CA ARG A 182 -10.81 13.26 -1.14
C ARG A 182 -10.24 13.41 -2.55
N ASN A 183 -9.10 12.77 -2.81
CA ASN A 183 -8.40 12.88 -4.10
C ASN A 183 -8.71 11.72 -5.05
N CYS A 184 -9.55 10.76 -4.66
CA CYS A 184 -9.98 9.71 -5.57
C CYS A 184 -10.81 10.32 -6.72
N PHE A 185 -10.83 9.72 -7.91
CA PHE A 185 -11.75 10.08 -9.00
C PHE A 185 -12.80 9.00 -9.27
#